data_AF-A0A0C9Y2G5-F1
#
_entry.id   AF-A0A0C9Y2G5-F1
#
_cell.length_a   1.000
_cell.length_b   1.000
_cell.length_c   1.000
_cell.angle_alpha   90.00
_cell.angle_beta   90.00
_cell.angle_gamma   90.00
#
_symmetry.space_group_name_H-M   'P 1'
#
loop_
_entity.id
_entity.type
_entity.pdbx_description
1 polymer ?
#
loop_
_entity_poly.entity_id
_entity_poly.type
_entity_poly.pdbx_seq_one_letter_code
_entity_poly.pdbx_strand_id
1 'polypeptide(L)'
;MSSFARHRPAQPSLASVGPNKLTQQSLAKRLLFHSHPTDELPPIFLSETLPPELTAEVYDFIALALRAYINPWWTKITRYDKEFLPQVTHILVIVIRALELRIQRLNIPALVFHDIPTILSQHYADYRNALSKLSTSYASGGAASLPQLFSQMQPHTAILPDGKIDPEYFRQVFDYILRVCLPLEDHEAEAERIIVREVIVKVLLDDVLPKVTQPWFVQKTILDLLGPPAEGEYMGPLSAPPSSFSFHNLLIIILSVLQSFSGACIALIHAYKQAIITIKLVQHSPPYKSSTLPPQTGHTGPPPASPVADQSHTFVSPSSISTTTSTSSSTSSHPLQQWGSISAEPLTITQVGGNYAAPGLAMVSEVFSTRDRFSSNIFHIMLTMLSISITSFLDKLLPYLLLNTLCPAFILNITRLSKRTLFPNGYPGPQPQEPTLEEKAEIRARLVAWRGEGVLSYFLPLILGPRPSETLGAAVDPLSSAQCNTHLLVLLLDRVLMGLFPELADGLGNPSNS
;
A
#
# COMPACT_ATOMS: atom_id res chain seq x y z
N MET A 1 61.29 -8.97 -60.44
CA MET A 1 61.51 -7.90 -61.44
C MET A 1 60.20 -7.68 -62.19
N SER A 2 59.69 -6.44 -62.18
CA SER A 2 58.72 -5.85 -63.14
C SER A 2 57.30 -6.48 -63.19
N SER A 3 56.16 -5.81 -63.33
CA SER A 3 55.73 -4.41 -63.27
C SER A 3 54.22 -4.41 -63.58
N PHE A 4 53.44 -3.65 -62.81
CA PHE A 4 52.21 -2.91 -63.13
C PHE A 4 51.35 -3.26 -64.36
N ALA A 5 50.02 -3.38 -64.14
CA ALA A 5 49.01 -2.50 -64.75
C ALA A 5 47.62 -2.60 -64.05
N ARG A 6 47.00 -1.44 -63.83
CA ARG A 6 45.66 -1.20 -63.23
C ARG A 6 44.50 -1.62 -64.14
N HIS A 7 43.37 -2.03 -63.54
CA HIS A 7 42.04 -1.61 -64.00
C HIS A 7 41.06 -1.47 -62.82
N ARG A 8 40.23 -0.42 -62.90
CA ARG A 8 39.25 0.08 -61.90
C ARG A 8 38.12 -0.91 -61.56
N PRO A 9 37.45 -0.73 -60.40
CA PRO A 9 36.51 -1.70 -59.84
C PRO A 9 35.16 -1.71 -60.58
N ALA A 10 34.65 -2.91 -60.84
CA ALA A 10 33.26 -3.13 -61.23
C ALA A 10 32.34 -2.87 -60.02
N GLN A 11 31.30 -2.06 -60.23
CA GLN A 11 30.23 -1.86 -59.26
C GLN A 11 29.49 -3.19 -59.03
N PRO A 12 29.32 -3.66 -57.78
CA PRO A 12 28.45 -4.80 -57.51
C PRO A 12 26.98 -4.35 -57.42
N SER A 13 26.24 -4.87 -58.39
CA SER A 13 24.79 -5.10 -58.50
C SER A 13 23.93 -4.85 -57.24
N LEU A 14 22.92 -3.99 -57.43
CA LEU A 14 21.69 -3.88 -56.63
C LEU A 14 20.87 -5.18 -56.73
N ALA A 15 21.15 -6.19 -55.91
CA ALA A 15 20.22 -7.29 -55.65
C ALA A 15 20.71 -8.19 -54.49
N SER A 16 20.46 -7.78 -53.24
CA SER A 16 20.18 -8.71 -52.12
C SER A 16 19.84 -7.92 -50.85
N VAL A 17 18.74 -7.18 -50.85
CA VAL A 17 18.10 -6.78 -49.59
C VAL A 17 16.82 -7.61 -49.50
N GLY A 18 16.96 -8.81 -48.92
CA GLY A 18 15.78 -9.59 -48.53
C GLY A 18 14.97 -8.80 -47.49
N PRO A 19 13.63 -8.81 -47.55
CA PRO A 19 12.82 -8.11 -46.58
C PRO A 19 12.71 -8.98 -45.32
N ASN A 20 13.64 -8.82 -44.37
CA ASN A 20 13.52 -9.46 -43.05
C ASN A 20 13.73 -8.44 -41.93
N LYS A 21 12.80 -7.50 -41.85
CA LYS A 21 12.35 -6.88 -40.60
C LYS A 21 10.82 -6.86 -40.62
N LEU A 22 10.20 -8.05 -40.62
CA LEU A 22 8.84 -8.17 -40.12
C LEU A 22 8.90 -7.80 -38.64
N THR A 23 8.29 -6.69 -38.28
CA THR A 23 8.04 -6.25 -36.92
C THR A 23 7.50 -7.44 -36.14
N GLN A 24 8.27 -8.00 -35.20
CA GLN A 24 7.78 -9.10 -34.37
C GLN A 24 6.53 -8.61 -33.63
N GLN A 25 5.36 -9.18 -33.97
CA GLN A 25 4.10 -8.87 -33.30
C GLN A 25 4.26 -9.11 -31.78
N SER A 26 3.73 -8.18 -30.99
CA SER A 26 3.79 -8.24 -29.52
C SER A 26 3.17 -9.53 -29.00
N LEU A 27 3.61 -9.94 -27.81
CA LEU A 27 3.11 -11.17 -27.19
C LEU A 27 1.61 -11.06 -26.89
N ALA A 28 1.15 -9.90 -26.40
CA ALA A 28 -0.26 -9.60 -26.27
C ALA A 28 -1.04 -9.75 -27.57
N LYS A 29 -0.56 -9.17 -28.68
CA LYS A 29 -1.24 -9.27 -29.98
C LYS A 29 -1.38 -10.71 -30.44
N ARG A 30 -0.34 -11.52 -30.26
CA ARG A 30 -0.30 -12.92 -30.70
C ARG A 30 -1.21 -13.84 -29.88
N LEU A 31 -1.31 -13.61 -28.57
CA LEU A 31 -2.04 -14.49 -27.65
C LEU A 31 -3.48 -14.05 -27.43
N LEU A 32 -3.74 -12.74 -27.36
CA LEU A 32 -5.02 -12.19 -26.91
C LEU A 32 -5.86 -11.60 -28.04
N PHE A 33 -5.23 -11.19 -29.15
CA PHE A 33 -5.90 -10.44 -30.23
C PHE A 33 -5.55 -10.95 -31.63
N HIS A 34 -5.40 -12.27 -31.76
CA HIS A 34 -4.96 -12.93 -33.01
C HIS A 34 -5.98 -12.79 -34.16
N SER A 35 -7.27 -12.71 -33.84
CA SER A 35 -8.36 -12.48 -34.82
C SER A 35 -8.57 -11.00 -35.18
N HIS A 36 -7.89 -10.06 -34.50
CA HIS A 36 -8.15 -8.64 -34.68
C HIS A 36 -7.40 -8.09 -35.91
N PRO A 37 -8.09 -7.47 -36.89
CA PRO A 37 -7.51 -7.12 -38.19
C PRO A 37 -6.48 -5.99 -38.14
N THR A 38 -6.59 -5.09 -37.16
CA THR A 38 -5.70 -3.95 -36.97
C THR A 38 -4.58 -4.28 -35.99
N ASP A 39 -3.36 -3.77 -36.24
CA ASP A 39 -2.23 -3.86 -35.29
C ASP A 39 -2.43 -3.02 -34.01
N GLU A 40 -3.43 -2.14 -33.99
CA GLU A 40 -3.82 -1.36 -32.82
C GLU A 40 -4.54 -2.23 -31.78
N LEU A 41 -4.14 -2.10 -30.51
CA LEU A 41 -4.73 -2.79 -29.37
C LEU A 41 -6.00 -2.05 -28.91
N PRO A 42 -7.09 -2.77 -28.55
CA PRO A 42 -8.30 -2.15 -28.00
C PRO A 42 -8.02 -1.39 -26.70
N PRO A 43 -8.67 -0.25 -26.41
CA PRO A 43 -8.45 0.49 -25.18
C PRO A 43 -8.84 -0.34 -23.95
N ILE A 44 -7.93 -0.45 -22.98
CA ILE A 44 -8.19 -1.17 -21.72
C ILE A 44 -8.80 -0.24 -20.67
N PHE A 45 -8.31 1.00 -20.58
CA PHE A 45 -8.78 2.02 -19.64
C PHE A 45 -9.92 2.86 -20.22
N LEU A 46 -10.72 3.46 -19.34
CA LEU A 46 -11.77 4.42 -19.66
C LEU A 46 -11.21 5.83 -19.83
N SER A 47 -10.15 6.19 -19.09
CA SER A 47 -9.53 7.51 -19.17
C SER A 47 -8.61 7.64 -20.40
N GLU A 48 -8.88 8.65 -21.23
CA GLU A 48 -8.04 9.00 -22.38
C GLU A 48 -6.74 9.72 -21.99
N THR A 49 -6.58 10.06 -20.70
CA THR A 49 -5.40 10.81 -20.19
C THR A 49 -4.17 9.93 -19.95
N LEU A 50 -4.33 8.60 -20.04
CA LEU A 50 -3.26 7.64 -19.80
C LEU A 50 -2.43 7.42 -21.07
N PRO A 51 -1.10 7.23 -20.95
CA PRO A 51 -0.24 7.00 -22.09
C PRO A 51 -0.63 5.68 -22.77
N PRO A 52 -0.70 5.63 -24.12
CA PRO A 52 -1.08 4.41 -24.85
C PRO A 52 -0.10 3.24 -24.61
N GLU A 53 1.14 3.57 -24.24
CA GLU A 53 2.16 2.60 -23.82
C GLU A 53 1.74 1.79 -22.59
N LEU A 54 0.96 2.39 -21.68
CA LEU A 54 0.47 1.68 -20.49
C LEU A 54 -0.51 0.57 -20.90
N THR A 55 -1.38 0.83 -21.87
CA THR A 55 -2.29 -0.19 -22.42
C THR A 55 -1.52 -1.39 -22.97
N ALA A 56 -0.45 -1.14 -23.74
CA ALA A 56 0.40 -2.22 -24.26
C ALA A 56 1.09 -3.00 -23.14
N GLU A 57 1.64 -2.31 -22.13
CA GLU A 57 2.31 -2.95 -20.99
C GLU A 57 1.37 -3.81 -20.15
N VAL A 58 0.14 -3.35 -19.91
CA VAL A 58 -0.87 -4.11 -19.15
C VAL A 58 -1.36 -5.31 -19.94
N TYR A 59 -1.60 -5.20 -21.24
CA TYR A 59 -1.94 -6.39 -22.03
C TYR A 59 -0.81 -7.40 -22.12
N ASP A 60 0.45 -6.95 -22.23
CA ASP A 60 1.59 -7.85 -22.16
C ASP A 60 1.64 -8.55 -20.80
N PHE A 61 1.38 -7.84 -19.70
CA PHE A 61 1.30 -8.44 -18.37
C PHE A 61 0.20 -9.51 -18.28
N ILE A 62 -1.02 -9.20 -18.76
CA ILE A 62 -2.13 -10.15 -18.83
C ILE A 62 -1.73 -11.38 -19.64
N ALA A 63 -1.18 -11.18 -20.84
CA ALA A 63 -0.79 -12.27 -21.72
C ALA A 63 0.28 -13.17 -21.11
N LEU A 64 1.23 -12.61 -20.34
CA LEU A 64 2.21 -13.38 -19.58
C LEU A 64 1.57 -14.19 -18.45
N ALA A 65 0.65 -13.59 -17.69
CA ALA A 65 -0.09 -14.27 -16.62
C ALA A 65 -0.96 -15.41 -17.16
N LEU A 66 -1.75 -15.17 -18.22
CA LEU A 66 -2.58 -16.22 -18.82
C LEU A 66 -1.72 -17.33 -19.44
N ARG A 67 -0.61 -16.97 -20.10
CA ARG A 67 0.33 -17.98 -20.61
C ARG A 67 0.92 -18.84 -19.48
N ALA A 68 1.20 -18.24 -18.32
CA ALA A 68 1.75 -18.94 -17.18
C ALA A 68 0.74 -19.87 -16.50
N TYR A 69 -0.48 -19.38 -16.29
CA TYR A 69 -1.44 -20.02 -15.39
C TYR A 69 -2.54 -20.80 -16.08
N ILE A 70 -2.74 -20.59 -17.39
CA ILE A 70 -3.76 -21.27 -18.20
C ILE A 70 -3.13 -22.27 -19.17
N ASN A 71 -2.19 -21.83 -20.00
CA ASN A 71 -1.66 -22.68 -21.08
C ASN A 71 -1.09 -24.04 -20.64
N PRO A 72 -0.41 -24.20 -19.48
CA PRO A 72 0.19 -25.48 -19.08
C PRO A 72 -0.82 -26.62 -18.91
N TRP A 73 -2.09 -26.31 -18.66
CA TRP A 73 -3.16 -27.29 -18.53
C TRP A 73 -4.18 -27.19 -19.68
N TRP A 74 -4.55 -25.99 -20.15
CA TRP A 74 -5.54 -25.83 -21.22
C TRP A 74 -5.10 -26.46 -22.53
N THR A 75 -3.83 -26.28 -22.91
CA THR A 75 -3.29 -26.85 -24.17
C THR A 75 -3.24 -28.37 -24.17
N LYS A 76 -3.30 -29.02 -22.99
CA LYS A 76 -3.41 -30.48 -22.84
C LYS A 76 -4.84 -30.97 -23.06
N ILE A 77 -5.84 -30.13 -22.80
CA ILE A 77 -7.25 -30.43 -23.01
C ILE A 77 -7.62 -30.13 -24.47
N THR A 78 -7.33 -28.90 -24.93
CA THR A 78 -7.71 -28.41 -26.26
C THR A 78 -6.50 -27.79 -26.95
N ARG A 79 -5.85 -28.57 -27.83
CA ARG A 79 -4.57 -28.19 -28.46
C ARG A 79 -4.65 -26.98 -29.39
N TYR A 80 -5.80 -26.79 -30.05
CA TYR A 80 -5.96 -25.82 -31.15
C TYR A 80 -6.88 -24.65 -30.82
N ASP A 81 -7.43 -24.61 -29.61
CA ASP A 81 -8.27 -23.51 -29.19
C ASP A 81 -7.43 -22.27 -28.88
N LYS A 82 -7.77 -21.18 -29.57
CA LYS A 82 -7.14 -19.87 -29.43
C LYS A 82 -8.11 -18.82 -28.89
N GLU A 83 -9.39 -19.14 -28.72
CA GLU A 83 -10.42 -18.17 -28.31
C GLU A 83 -10.51 -18.03 -26.79
N PHE A 84 -10.09 -19.05 -26.05
CA PHE A 84 -10.20 -19.05 -24.59
C PHE A 84 -9.41 -17.91 -23.90
N LEU A 85 -8.17 -17.66 -24.30
CA LEU A 85 -7.37 -16.57 -23.72
C LEU A 85 -7.95 -15.17 -24.02
N PRO A 86 -8.38 -14.87 -25.26
CA PRO A 86 -9.17 -13.67 -25.57
C PRO A 86 -10.42 -13.51 -24.70
N GLN A 87 -11.19 -14.58 -24.46
CA GLN A 87 -12.39 -14.55 -23.60
C GLN A 87 -12.04 -14.21 -22.15
N VAL A 88 -11.04 -14.87 -21.57
CA VAL A 88 -10.55 -14.53 -20.21
C VAL A 88 -10.03 -13.10 -20.14
N THR A 89 -9.38 -12.62 -21.21
CA THR A 89 -8.92 -11.23 -21.31
C THR A 89 -10.08 -10.24 -21.29
N HIS A 90 -11.19 -10.54 -21.98
CA HIS A 90 -12.38 -9.69 -21.96
C HIS A 90 -12.89 -9.45 -20.53
N ILE A 91 -12.99 -10.51 -19.72
CA ILE A 91 -13.39 -10.43 -18.31
C ILE A 91 -12.39 -9.58 -17.51
N LEU A 92 -11.09 -9.80 -17.69
CA LEU A 92 -10.06 -9.00 -17.02
C LEU A 92 -10.14 -7.51 -17.38
N VAL A 93 -10.46 -7.18 -18.64
CA VAL A 93 -10.66 -5.79 -19.08
C VAL A 93 -11.84 -5.15 -18.34
N ILE A 94 -12.95 -5.87 -18.16
CA ILE A 94 -14.11 -5.39 -17.38
C ILE A 94 -13.69 -5.11 -15.93
N VAL A 95 -12.99 -6.05 -15.30
CA VAL A 95 -12.51 -5.89 -13.92
C VAL A 95 -11.55 -4.70 -13.79
N ILE A 96 -10.61 -4.53 -14.73
CA ILE A 96 -9.67 -3.41 -14.72
C ILE A 96 -10.39 -2.06 -14.86
N ARG A 97 -11.42 -1.96 -15.73
CA ARG A 97 -12.23 -0.75 -15.87
C ARG A 97 -13.04 -0.45 -14.61
N ALA A 98 -13.60 -1.47 -13.97
CA ALA A 98 -14.29 -1.32 -12.69
C ALA A 98 -13.33 -0.84 -11.58
N LEU A 99 -12.11 -1.40 -11.53
CA LEU A 99 -11.05 -0.97 -10.62
C LEU A 99 -10.61 0.47 -10.89
N GLU A 100 -10.48 0.89 -12.15
CA GLU A 100 -10.14 2.27 -12.52
C GLU A 100 -11.16 3.26 -11.93
N LEU A 101 -12.46 3.00 -12.10
CA LEU A 101 -13.53 3.84 -11.55
C LEU A 101 -13.49 3.89 -10.01
N ARG A 102 -13.15 2.78 -9.36
CA ARG A 102 -13.03 2.72 -7.89
C ARG A 102 -11.80 3.47 -7.39
N ILE A 103 -10.65 3.33 -8.07
CA ILE A 103 -9.42 4.08 -7.75
C ILE A 103 -9.66 5.59 -7.89
N GLN A 104 -10.41 6.04 -8.90
CA GLN A 104 -10.76 7.46 -9.07
C GLN A 104 -11.62 8.02 -7.93
N ARG A 105 -12.37 7.17 -7.21
CA ARG A 105 -13.19 7.54 -6.06
C ARG A 105 -12.48 7.34 -4.72
N LEU A 106 -11.41 6.57 -4.69
CA LEU A 106 -10.65 6.28 -3.48
C LEU A 106 -9.96 7.54 -2.96
N ASN A 107 -10.09 7.81 -1.66
CA ASN A 107 -9.32 8.86 -1.00
C ASN A 107 -7.87 8.40 -0.77
N ILE A 108 -7.06 8.45 -1.84
CA ILE A 108 -5.63 8.07 -1.81
C ILE A 108 -4.85 8.90 -0.76
N PRO A 109 -5.06 10.22 -0.60
CA PRO A 109 -4.40 10.97 0.46
C PRO A 109 -4.64 10.42 1.87
N ALA A 110 -5.88 10.07 2.23
CA ALA A 110 -6.15 9.46 3.54
C ALA A 110 -5.48 8.09 3.68
N LEU A 111 -5.53 7.26 2.64
CA LEU A 111 -4.87 5.96 2.66
C LEU A 111 -3.35 6.11 2.92
N VAL A 112 -2.68 7.02 2.20
CA VAL A 112 -1.22 7.17 2.25
C VAL A 112 -0.74 7.91 3.49
N PHE A 113 -1.44 8.97 3.91
CA PHE A 113 -0.97 9.83 4.99
C PHE A 113 -1.57 9.53 6.36
N HIS A 114 -2.65 8.76 6.42
CA HIS A 114 -3.28 8.37 7.68
C HIS A 114 -3.23 6.86 7.91
N ASP A 115 -3.79 6.07 7.00
CA ASP A 115 -4.01 4.64 7.26
C ASP A 115 -2.71 3.83 7.24
N ILE A 116 -1.89 4.00 6.19
CA ILE A 116 -0.59 3.32 6.08
C ILE A 116 0.33 3.65 7.27
N PRO A 117 0.54 4.92 7.65
CA PRO A 117 1.36 5.25 8.82
C PRO A 117 0.82 4.68 10.12
N THR A 118 -0.50 4.63 10.28
CA THR A 118 -1.13 4.06 11.49
C THR A 118 -0.88 2.56 11.58
N ILE A 119 -1.10 1.82 10.48
CA ILE A 119 -0.83 0.38 10.40
C ILE A 119 0.65 0.09 10.68
N LEU A 120 1.57 0.87 10.09
CA LEU A 120 3.00 0.67 10.32
C LEU A 120 3.40 0.97 11.76
N SER A 121 2.85 2.04 12.36
CA SER A 121 3.10 2.37 13.78
C SER A 121 2.65 1.23 14.69
N GLN A 122 1.46 0.68 14.44
CA GLN A 122 0.92 -0.43 15.21
C GLN A 122 1.79 -1.69 15.05
N HIS A 123 2.23 -2.02 13.84
CA HIS A 123 3.13 -3.13 13.57
C HIS A 123 4.43 -3.05 14.40
N TYR A 124 5.04 -1.86 14.46
CA TYR A 124 6.26 -1.64 15.24
C TYR A 124 6.02 -1.74 16.74
N ALA A 125 4.93 -1.15 17.23
CA ALA A 125 4.55 -1.21 18.64
C ALA A 125 4.30 -2.65 19.09
N ASP A 126 3.56 -3.43 18.29
CA ASP A 126 3.24 -4.83 18.60
C ASP A 126 4.45 -5.74 18.52
N TYR A 127 5.35 -5.51 17.55
CA TYR A 127 6.60 -6.25 17.47
C TYR A 127 7.46 -6.03 18.72
N ARG A 128 7.60 -4.78 19.17
CA ARG A 128 8.36 -4.46 20.38
C ARG A 128 7.72 -5.01 21.64
N ASN A 129 6.39 -4.99 21.71
CA ASN A 129 5.64 -5.59 22.80
C ASN A 129 5.87 -7.12 22.85
N ALA A 130 5.76 -7.81 21.71
CA ALA A 130 6.08 -9.23 21.60
C ALA A 130 7.54 -9.53 21.99
N LEU A 131 8.48 -8.70 21.53
CA LEU A 131 9.90 -8.81 21.87
C LEU A 131 10.15 -8.64 23.37
N SER A 132 9.48 -7.69 24.03
CA SER A 132 9.61 -7.46 25.48
C SER A 132 9.13 -8.63 26.33
N LYS A 133 8.23 -9.46 25.79
CA LYS A 133 7.70 -10.66 26.44
C LYS A 133 8.52 -11.90 26.14
N LEU A 134 9.38 -11.88 25.13
CA LEU A 134 10.21 -13.01 24.75
C LEU A 134 11.07 -13.48 25.94
N SER A 135 11.13 -14.79 26.17
CA SER A 135 11.86 -15.41 27.29
C SER A 135 11.35 -15.03 28.70
N THR A 136 10.13 -14.49 28.81
CA THR A 136 9.46 -14.27 30.11
C THR A 136 8.38 -15.33 30.36
N SER A 137 7.87 -15.41 31.59
CA SER A 137 6.75 -16.31 31.93
C SER A 137 5.49 -16.04 31.09
N TYR A 138 5.32 -14.81 30.59
CA TYR A 138 4.21 -14.40 29.74
C TYR A 138 4.29 -14.98 28.32
N ALA A 139 5.42 -15.56 27.92
CA ALA A 139 5.61 -16.21 26.61
C ALA A 139 5.31 -17.71 26.66
N SER A 140 4.14 -18.11 27.18
CA SER A 140 3.80 -19.51 27.41
C SER A 140 4.87 -20.26 28.22
N GLY A 141 5.31 -19.66 29.34
CA GLY A 141 6.41 -20.20 30.14
C GLY A 141 7.81 -20.06 29.50
N GLY A 142 7.96 -19.15 28.53
CA GLY A 142 9.22 -18.88 27.83
C GLY A 142 9.44 -19.74 26.56
N ALA A 143 8.47 -20.60 26.20
CA ALA A 143 8.60 -21.50 25.06
C ALA A 143 8.11 -20.92 23.72
N ALA A 144 7.30 -19.85 23.74
CA ALA A 144 6.77 -19.24 22.53
C ALA A 144 7.83 -18.45 21.77
N SER A 145 7.88 -18.63 20.45
CA SER A 145 8.77 -17.85 19.58
C SER A 145 8.24 -16.42 19.36
N LEU A 146 9.13 -15.50 18.97
CA LEU A 146 8.74 -14.11 18.70
C LEU A 146 7.59 -13.99 17.67
N PRO A 147 7.63 -14.69 16.51
CA PRO A 147 6.51 -14.64 15.56
C PRO A 147 5.20 -15.19 16.13
N GLN A 148 5.25 -16.23 16.98
CA GLN A 148 4.05 -16.77 17.63
C GLN A 148 3.43 -15.75 18.59
N LEU A 149 4.24 -15.09 19.40
CA LEU A 149 3.77 -14.02 20.30
C LEU A 149 3.18 -12.85 19.51
N PHE A 150 3.82 -12.47 18.41
CA PHE A 150 3.35 -11.40 17.55
C PHE A 150 2.01 -11.76 16.88
N SER A 151 1.88 -12.98 16.34
CA SER A 151 0.64 -13.45 15.70
C SER A 151 -0.54 -13.48 16.67
N GLN A 152 -0.32 -13.84 17.94
CA GLN A 152 -1.34 -13.76 18.99
C GLN A 152 -1.82 -12.33 19.28
N MET A 153 -0.96 -11.32 19.05
CA MET A 153 -1.33 -9.91 19.22
C MET A 153 -2.08 -9.34 18.01
N GLN A 154 -1.86 -9.90 16.83
CA GLN A 154 -2.46 -9.45 15.56
C GLN A 154 -3.19 -10.62 14.88
N PRO A 155 -4.24 -11.20 15.52
CA PRO A 155 -4.98 -12.30 14.91
C PRO A 155 -5.68 -11.82 13.64
N HIS A 156 -5.59 -12.61 12.57
CA HIS A 156 -6.16 -12.26 11.28
C HIS A 156 -6.69 -13.49 10.56
N THR A 157 -7.91 -13.43 10.01
CA THR A 157 -8.56 -14.59 9.35
C THR A 157 -7.74 -15.14 8.18
N ALA A 158 -7.06 -14.28 7.42
CA ALA A 158 -6.18 -14.67 6.32
C ALA A 158 -4.89 -15.38 6.74
N ILE A 159 -4.59 -15.47 8.05
CA ILE A 159 -3.33 -15.99 8.56
C ILE A 159 -3.62 -17.14 9.51
N LEU A 160 -3.13 -18.32 9.14
CA LEU A 160 -3.23 -19.55 9.92
C LEU A 160 -2.40 -19.44 11.20
N PRO A 161 -2.69 -20.25 12.24
CA PRO A 161 -1.93 -20.25 13.49
C PRO A 161 -0.43 -20.57 13.34
N ASP A 162 -0.03 -21.18 12.22
CA ASP A 162 1.37 -21.46 11.89
C ASP A 162 2.09 -20.27 11.20
N GLY A 163 1.40 -19.14 11.03
CA GLY A 163 1.90 -17.93 10.40
C GLY A 163 1.86 -17.95 8.86
N LYS A 164 1.26 -18.98 8.25
CA LYS A 164 1.07 -19.04 6.80
C LYS A 164 -0.22 -18.37 6.38
N ILE A 165 -0.25 -17.91 5.13
CA ILE A 165 -1.44 -17.33 4.52
C ILE A 165 -2.43 -18.45 4.21
N ASP A 166 -3.69 -18.28 4.61
CA ASP A 166 -4.79 -19.11 4.14
C ASP A 166 -5.19 -18.68 2.71
N PRO A 167 -4.95 -19.51 1.69
CA PRO A 167 -5.34 -19.17 0.33
C PRO A 167 -6.85 -19.02 0.16
N GLU A 168 -7.65 -19.68 1.00
CA GLU A 168 -9.10 -19.66 0.90
C GLU A 168 -9.68 -18.29 1.21
N TYR A 169 -9.07 -17.56 2.15
CA TYR A 169 -9.42 -16.17 2.42
C TYR A 169 -9.37 -15.32 1.15
N PHE A 170 -8.24 -15.37 0.42
CA PHE A 170 -8.09 -14.59 -0.81
C PHE A 170 -8.99 -15.09 -1.93
N ARG A 171 -9.29 -16.39 -2.01
CA ARG A 171 -10.30 -16.89 -2.96
C ARG A 171 -11.66 -16.26 -2.69
N GLN A 172 -12.13 -16.24 -1.45
CA GLN A 172 -13.42 -15.64 -1.08
C GLN A 172 -13.44 -14.14 -1.36
N VAL A 173 -12.37 -13.43 -1.01
CA VAL A 173 -12.22 -11.99 -1.28
C VAL A 173 -12.30 -11.71 -2.79
N PHE A 174 -11.55 -12.44 -3.62
CA PHE A 174 -11.57 -12.21 -5.06
C PHE A 174 -12.85 -12.71 -5.74
N ASP A 175 -13.49 -13.75 -5.23
CA ASP A 175 -14.81 -14.19 -5.71
C ASP A 175 -15.85 -13.09 -5.50
N TYR A 176 -15.84 -12.45 -4.32
CA TYR A 176 -16.68 -11.30 -4.03
C TYR A 176 -16.36 -10.10 -4.93
N ILE A 177 -15.07 -9.78 -5.13
CA ILE A 177 -14.64 -8.69 -6.03
C ILE A 177 -15.16 -8.93 -7.45
N LEU A 178 -15.03 -10.16 -7.98
CA LEU A 178 -15.53 -10.50 -9.30
C LEU A 178 -17.05 -10.37 -9.38
N ARG A 179 -17.78 -10.80 -8.35
CA ARG A 179 -19.24 -10.62 -8.25
C ARG A 179 -19.68 -9.16 -8.32
N VAL A 180 -18.90 -8.26 -7.74
CA VAL A 180 -19.21 -6.81 -7.74
C VAL A 180 -18.76 -6.12 -9.03
N CYS A 181 -17.69 -6.60 -9.67
CA CYS A 181 -17.14 -5.99 -10.88
C CYS A 181 -17.84 -6.43 -12.18
N LEU A 182 -18.36 -7.67 -12.24
CA LEU A 182 -18.86 -8.26 -13.48
C LEU A 182 -20.36 -7.98 -13.68
N PRO A 183 -20.80 -7.76 -14.95
CA PRO A 183 -22.22 -7.74 -15.28
C PRO A 183 -22.83 -9.14 -15.09
N LEU A 184 -24.17 -9.22 -15.00
CA LEU A 184 -24.87 -10.47 -14.70
C LEU A 184 -24.52 -11.60 -15.68
N GLU A 185 -24.41 -11.28 -16.96
CA GLU A 185 -24.11 -12.22 -18.05
C GLU A 185 -22.74 -12.90 -17.86
N ASP A 186 -21.68 -12.12 -17.60
CA ASP A 186 -20.33 -12.63 -17.35
C ASP A 186 -20.19 -13.25 -15.94
N HIS A 187 -21.06 -12.86 -15.00
CA HIS A 187 -21.11 -13.47 -13.69
C HIS A 187 -21.70 -14.88 -13.72
N GLU A 188 -22.68 -15.16 -14.58
CA GLU A 188 -23.28 -16.49 -14.73
C GLU A 188 -22.30 -17.53 -15.30
N ALA A 189 -21.28 -17.10 -16.04
CA ALA A 189 -20.20 -17.94 -16.55
C ALA A 189 -19.24 -18.42 -15.44
N GLU A 190 -19.70 -19.37 -14.62
CA GLU A 190 -18.99 -19.86 -13.43
C GLU A 190 -17.56 -20.34 -13.73
N ALA A 191 -17.37 -21.09 -14.82
CA ALA A 191 -16.06 -21.63 -15.17
C ALA A 191 -15.02 -20.54 -15.44
N GLU A 192 -15.40 -19.49 -16.19
CA GLU A 192 -14.51 -18.38 -16.52
C GLU A 192 -14.21 -17.55 -15.27
N ARG A 193 -15.22 -17.29 -14.42
CA ARG A 193 -15.06 -16.59 -13.15
C ARG A 193 -14.06 -17.31 -12.23
N ILE A 194 -14.21 -18.63 -12.06
CA ILE A 194 -13.29 -19.44 -11.25
C ILE A 194 -11.87 -19.37 -11.81
N ILE A 195 -11.71 -19.47 -13.13
CA ILE A 195 -10.38 -19.43 -13.76
C ILE A 195 -9.73 -18.05 -13.58
N VAL A 196 -10.46 -16.96 -13.81
CA VAL A 196 -9.99 -15.59 -13.56
C VAL A 196 -9.58 -15.41 -12.10
N ARG A 197 -10.43 -15.86 -11.16
CA ARG A 197 -10.13 -15.83 -9.72
C ARG A 197 -8.83 -16.56 -9.41
N GLU A 198 -8.65 -17.79 -9.88
CA GLU A 198 -7.45 -18.57 -9.62
C GLU A 198 -6.20 -17.97 -10.26
N VAL A 199 -6.32 -17.31 -11.44
CA VAL A 199 -5.20 -16.57 -12.03
C VAL A 199 -4.78 -15.41 -11.12
N ILE A 200 -5.74 -14.61 -10.64
CA ILE A 200 -5.45 -13.46 -9.75
C ILE A 200 -4.84 -13.95 -8.43
N VAL A 201 -5.42 -15.00 -7.84
CA VAL A 201 -4.95 -15.59 -6.57
C VAL A 201 -3.53 -16.15 -6.73
N LYS A 202 -3.21 -16.85 -7.83
CA LYS A 202 -1.85 -17.36 -8.05
C LYS A 202 -0.83 -16.25 -8.26
N VAL A 203 -1.16 -15.21 -9.03
CA VAL A 203 -0.27 -14.04 -9.17
C VAL A 203 0.00 -13.43 -7.79
N LEU A 204 -1.03 -13.28 -6.95
CA LEU A 204 -0.85 -12.72 -5.61
C LEU A 204 -0.03 -13.66 -4.70
N LEU A 205 -0.51 -14.90 -4.50
CA LEU A 205 0.00 -15.82 -3.49
C LEU A 205 1.29 -16.53 -3.89
N ASP A 206 1.48 -16.85 -5.17
CA ASP A 206 2.65 -17.60 -5.62
C ASP A 206 3.78 -16.66 -6.06
N ASP A 207 3.47 -15.53 -6.71
CA ASP A 207 4.50 -14.64 -7.28
C ASP A 207 4.83 -13.40 -6.44
N VAL A 208 3.83 -12.79 -5.79
CA VAL A 208 3.98 -11.48 -5.12
C VAL A 208 4.29 -11.65 -3.64
N LEU A 209 3.37 -12.20 -2.85
CA LEU A 209 3.47 -12.26 -1.39
C LEU A 209 4.74 -12.96 -0.90
N PRO A 210 5.17 -14.11 -1.46
CA PRO A 210 6.39 -14.79 -1.02
C PRO A 210 7.67 -13.99 -1.26
N LYS A 211 7.65 -12.97 -2.13
CA LYS A 211 8.78 -12.09 -2.40
C LYS A 211 8.75 -10.86 -1.49
N VAL A 212 7.63 -10.15 -1.45
CA VAL A 212 7.55 -8.85 -0.76
C VAL A 212 7.51 -8.95 0.76
N THR A 213 7.20 -10.12 1.31
CA THR A 213 7.27 -10.39 2.75
C THR A 213 8.69 -10.72 3.23
N GLN A 214 9.62 -11.02 2.32
CA GLN A 214 10.96 -11.44 2.70
C GLN A 214 11.77 -10.27 3.28
N PRO A 215 12.42 -10.45 4.44
CA PRO A 215 13.21 -9.39 5.07
C PRO A 215 14.26 -8.75 4.16
N TRP A 216 14.99 -9.56 3.40
CA TRP A 216 16.03 -9.07 2.49
C TRP A 216 15.42 -8.22 1.37
N PHE A 217 14.22 -8.56 0.90
CA PHE A 217 13.53 -7.84 -0.16
C PHE A 217 13.08 -6.48 0.37
N VAL A 218 12.41 -6.46 1.53
CA VAL A 218 11.97 -5.23 2.19
C VAL A 218 13.15 -4.30 2.46
N GLN A 219 14.23 -4.81 3.05
CA GLN A 219 15.44 -4.01 3.34
C GLN A 219 16.11 -3.49 2.07
N LYS A 220 16.18 -4.31 1.02
CA LYS A 220 16.72 -3.87 -0.28
C LYS A 220 15.83 -2.80 -0.91
N THR A 221 14.51 -2.96 -0.88
CA THR A 221 13.57 -1.93 -1.36
C THR A 221 13.75 -0.62 -0.59
N ILE A 222 13.94 -0.67 0.73
CA ILE A 222 14.24 0.53 1.53
C ILE A 222 15.54 1.18 1.07
N LEU A 223 16.61 0.41 0.87
CA LEU A 223 17.88 0.94 0.34
C LEU A 223 17.72 1.59 -1.04
N ASP A 224 17.03 0.91 -1.96
CA ASP A 224 16.79 1.41 -3.31
C ASP A 224 15.98 2.73 -3.29
N LEU A 225 15.06 2.88 -2.33
CA LEU A 225 14.28 4.11 -2.12
C LEU A 225 15.08 5.23 -1.44
N LEU A 226 15.99 4.89 -0.52
CA LEU A 226 16.85 5.85 0.17
C LEU A 226 17.96 6.42 -0.73
N GLY A 227 18.27 5.73 -1.83
CA GLY A 227 19.34 6.12 -2.75
C GLY A 227 20.74 5.72 -2.26
N PRO A 228 21.78 5.96 -3.08
CA PRO A 228 23.16 5.60 -2.73
C PRO A 228 23.58 6.28 -1.42
N PRO A 229 24.32 5.58 -0.53
CA PRO A 229 24.92 6.24 0.63
C PRO A 229 25.91 7.30 0.15
N ALA A 230 26.10 8.34 0.95
CA ALA A 230 27.14 9.32 0.67
C ALA A 230 28.49 8.61 0.53
N GLU A 231 29.12 8.72 -0.64
CA GLU A 231 30.50 8.29 -0.82
C GLU A 231 31.41 9.24 -0.04
N GLY A 232 31.60 8.96 1.24
CA GLY A 232 32.58 9.66 2.06
C GLY A 232 33.96 9.08 1.80
N GLU A 233 34.87 9.92 1.27
CA GLU A 233 36.31 9.74 1.40
C GLU A 233 36.62 9.22 2.82
N TYR A 234 37.34 8.09 2.88
CA TYR A 234 37.90 7.57 4.12
C TYR A 234 38.87 8.60 4.72
N MET A 235 38.39 9.47 5.61
CA MET A 235 39.27 10.04 6.62
C MET A 235 39.58 8.94 7.63
N GLY A 236 40.87 8.59 7.73
CA GLY A 236 41.40 7.69 8.74
C GLY A 236 41.11 8.15 10.17
N PRO A 237 41.54 7.38 11.19
CA PRO A 237 41.07 7.54 12.56
C PRO A 237 41.41 8.93 13.11
N LEU A 238 40.40 9.80 13.19
CA LEU A 238 40.48 11.10 13.83
C LEU A 238 39.95 11.02 15.25
N SER A 239 40.89 11.22 16.18
CA SER A 239 40.80 11.88 17.48
C SER A 239 39.40 12.30 17.96
N ALA A 240 39.10 11.87 19.19
CA ALA A 240 38.16 12.37 20.21
C ALA A 240 36.96 13.27 19.78
N PRO A 241 35.75 13.04 20.34
CA PRO A 241 34.57 13.82 19.99
C PRO A 241 34.78 15.30 20.34
N PRO A 242 34.39 16.26 19.47
CA PRO A 242 34.34 17.66 19.87
C PRO A 242 33.25 17.83 20.93
N SER A 243 33.68 17.86 22.18
CA SER A 243 32.91 18.35 23.30
C SER A 243 32.65 19.85 23.10
N SER A 244 31.45 20.20 22.63
CA SER A 244 30.64 21.34 23.07
C SER A 244 29.64 21.73 21.98
N PHE A 245 28.35 21.73 22.33
CA PHE A 245 27.34 22.53 21.63
C PHE A 245 27.73 24.00 21.82
N SER A 246 28.49 24.57 20.88
CA SER A 246 28.85 25.98 20.90
C SER A 246 27.63 26.84 20.60
N PHE A 247 27.39 27.87 21.41
CA PHE A 247 26.37 28.90 21.23
C PHE A 247 26.37 29.51 19.82
N HIS A 248 27.51 29.45 19.12
CA HIS A 248 27.65 29.90 17.75
C HIS A 248 26.82 29.08 16.76
N ASN A 249 26.72 27.76 16.94
CA ASN A 249 25.90 26.90 16.08
C ASN A 249 24.40 27.12 16.33
N LEU A 250 24.01 27.34 17.60
CA LEU A 250 22.65 27.73 17.94
C LEU A 250 22.30 29.11 17.35
N LEU A 251 23.22 30.07 17.39
CA LEU A 251 23.05 31.40 16.82
C LEU A 251 22.93 31.34 15.29
N ILE A 252 23.74 30.52 14.61
CA ILE A 252 23.64 30.31 13.15
C ILE A 252 22.31 29.65 12.79
N ILE A 253 21.84 28.67 13.57
CA ILE A 253 20.53 28.03 13.35
C ILE A 253 19.40 29.02 13.62
N ILE A 254 19.44 29.81 14.69
CA ILE A 254 18.43 30.82 15.00
C ILE A 254 18.42 31.91 13.92
N LEU A 255 19.58 32.38 13.45
CA LEU A 255 19.67 33.37 12.38
C LEU A 255 19.24 32.79 11.03
N SER A 256 19.54 31.52 10.74
CA SER A 256 19.05 30.79 9.55
C SER A 256 17.53 30.59 9.58
N VAL A 257 16.96 30.22 10.74
CA VAL A 257 15.51 30.09 10.95
C VAL A 257 14.84 31.45 10.87
N LEU A 258 15.46 32.52 11.39
CA LEU A 258 14.91 33.88 11.34
C LEU A 258 14.99 34.49 9.93
N GLN A 259 16.05 34.19 9.18
CA GLN A 259 16.20 34.58 7.78
C GLN A 259 15.26 33.75 6.88
N SER A 260 15.08 32.46 7.16
CA SER A 260 14.06 31.61 6.54
C SER A 260 12.65 32.07 6.87
N PHE A 261 12.40 32.56 8.09
CA PHE A 261 11.11 33.09 8.50
C PHE A 261 10.81 34.42 7.79
N SER A 262 11.81 35.29 7.62
CA SER A 262 11.67 36.52 6.82
C SER A 262 11.40 36.23 5.34
N GLY A 263 12.14 35.29 4.74
CA GLY A 263 11.92 34.83 3.36
C GLY A 263 10.56 34.13 3.19
N ALA A 264 10.15 33.30 4.16
CA ALA A 264 8.86 32.64 4.18
C ALA A 264 7.72 33.64 4.35
N CYS A 265 7.82 34.66 5.22
CA CYS A 265 6.82 35.71 5.36
C CYS A 265 6.67 36.54 4.07
N ILE A 266 7.78 36.86 3.38
CA ILE A 266 7.72 37.53 2.07
C ILE A 266 7.09 36.63 1.01
N ALA A 267 7.46 35.34 0.97
CA ALA A 267 6.85 34.36 0.07
C ALA A 267 5.36 34.15 0.37
N LEU A 268 4.94 34.20 1.64
CA LEU A 268 3.54 34.11 2.06
C LEU A 268 2.76 35.37 1.67
N ILE A 269 3.39 36.56 1.75
CA ILE A 269 2.81 37.82 1.25
C ILE A 269 2.66 37.78 -0.28
N HIS A 270 3.65 37.24 -1.00
CA HIS A 270 3.56 37.06 -2.45
C HIS A 270 2.52 36.01 -2.84
N ALA A 271 2.49 34.86 -2.16
CA ALA A 271 1.50 33.81 -2.37
C ALA A 271 0.08 34.27 -2.00
N TYR A 272 -0.09 35.09 -0.97
CA TYR A 272 -1.36 35.71 -0.60
C TYR A 272 -1.83 36.71 -1.67
N LYS A 273 -0.93 37.57 -2.16
CA LYS A 273 -1.23 38.48 -3.28
C LYS A 273 -1.59 37.71 -4.55
N GLN A 274 -0.87 36.64 -4.85
CA GLN A 274 -1.09 35.80 -6.03
C GLN A 274 -2.38 35.01 -5.90
N ALA A 275 -2.70 34.47 -4.72
CA ALA A 275 -3.97 33.79 -4.43
C ALA A 275 -5.17 34.74 -4.54
N ILE A 276 -5.06 36.00 -4.07
CA ILE A 276 -6.13 37.00 -4.27
C ILE A 276 -6.32 37.32 -5.76
N ILE A 277 -5.24 37.43 -6.53
CA ILE A 277 -5.31 37.65 -7.98
C ILE A 277 -5.96 36.44 -8.66
N THR A 278 -5.57 35.21 -8.30
CA THR A 278 -6.16 33.97 -8.81
C THR A 278 -7.63 33.82 -8.43
N ILE A 279 -8.01 34.17 -7.19
CA ILE A 279 -9.41 34.15 -6.73
C ILE A 279 -10.25 35.16 -7.52
N LYS A 280 -9.74 36.38 -7.75
CA LYS A 280 -10.41 37.37 -8.62
C LYS A 280 -10.54 36.87 -10.07
N LEU A 281 -9.57 36.11 -10.57
CA LEU A 281 -9.57 35.54 -11.92
C LEU A 281 -10.57 34.38 -12.05
N VAL A 282 -10.73 33.59 -10.98
CA VAL A 282 -11.72 32.50 -10.89
C VAL A 282 -13.14 33.02 -10.67
N GLN A 283 -13.32 34.11 -9.93
CA GLN A 283 -14.65 34.73 -9.72
C GLN A 283 -15.25 35.34 -11.00
N HIS A 284 -14.43 35.62 -12.03
CA HIS A 284 -14.87 36.07 -13.35
C HIS A 284 -14.95 34.95 -14.40
N SER A 285 -14.66 33.70 -14.03
CA SER A 285 -14.83 32.54 -14.92
C SER A 285 -16.25 31.99 -14.80
N PRO A 286 -16.99 31.75 -15.90
CA PRO A 286 -18.37 31.27 -15.82
C PRO A 286 -18.43 29.88 -15.17
N PRO A 287 -19.45 29.59 -14.34
CA PRO A 287 -19.50 28.35 -13.57
C PRO A 287 -19.77 27.13 -14.47
N TYR A 288 -19.05 26.05 -14.18
CA TYR A 288 -19.28 24.70 -14.68
C TYR A 288 -20.64 24.18 -14.18
N LYS A 289 -21.55 23.78 -15.09
CA LYS A 289 -22.85 23.22 -14.75
C LYS A 289 -22.73 21.74 -14.37
N SER A 290 -22.93 21.40 -13.10
CA SER A 290 -23.24 20.03 -12.66
C SER A 290 -24.72 19.74 -12.88
N SER A 291 -25.05 18.79 -13.76
CA SER A 291 -26.42 18.32 -13.98
C SER A 291 -26.91 17.59 -12.72
N THR A 292 -27.92 18.15 -12.04
CA THR A 292 -28.65 17.51 -10.95
C THR A 292 -30.12 17.51 -11.35
N LEU A 293 -30.78 16.34 -11.32
CA LEU A 293 -32.22 16.20 -11.59
C LEU A 293 -33.06 17.00 -10.57
N PRO A 294 -34.26 17.49 -10.96
CA PRO A 294 -35.09 18.32 -10.08
C PRO A 294 -35.94 17.50 -9.09
N PRO A 295 -36.18 18.01 -7.88
CA PRO A 295 -37.10 17.42 -6.90
C PRO A 295 -38.55 17.84 -7.18
N GLN A 296 -39.48 16.89 -7.13
CA GLN A 296 -40.93 17.18 -7.16
C GLN A 296 -41.41 17.65 -5.78
N THR A 297 -42.22 18.71 -5.80
CA THR A 297 -42.91 19.31 -4.66
C THR A 297 -44.27 18.62 -4.42
N GLY A 298 -44.65 18.47 -3.15
CA GLY A 298 -45.98 18.05 -2.73
C GLY A 298 -46.24 18.43 -1.28
N HIS A 299 -47.01 19.50 -1.08
CA HIS A 299 -47.42 20.08 0.20
C HIS A 299 -48.53 19.25 0.88
N THR A 300 -48.48 19.12 2.21
CA THR A 300 -49.63 19.32 3.13
C THR A 300 -49.09 19.41 4.57
N GLY A 301 -49.34 20.54 5.26
CA GLY A 301 -48.85 20.81 6.61
C GLY A 301 -49.78 20.34 7.75
N PRO A 302 -49.36 20.47 9.02
CA PRO A 302 -50.23 20.27 10.19
C PRO A 302 -50.48 21.59 10.98
N PRO A 303 -51.62 21.72 11.68
CA PRO A 303 -51.75 22.66 12.80
C PRO A 303 -52.15 21.90 14.11
N PRO A 304 -52.43 22.56 15.26
CA PRO A 304 -51.47 22.80 16.34
C PRO A 304 -51.88 22.14 17.70
N ALA A 305 -51.19 22.52 18.78
CA ALA A 305 -50.99 21.79 20.04
C ALA A 305 -52.02 21.90 21.19
N SER A 306 -51.91 20.91 22.12
CA SER A 306 -52.23 20.88 23.59
C SER A 306 -53.65 20.50 24.05
N PRO A 307 -53.91 20.00 25.30
CA PRO A 307 -53.03 19.84 26.49
C PRO A 307 -53.15 18.51 27.31
N VAL A 308 -52.40 18.49 28.42
CA VAL A 308 -52.15 17.50 29.51
C VAL A 308 -53.40 17.02 30.29
N ALA A 309 -53.38 15.77 30.78
CA ALA A 309 -53.98 15.35 32.07
C ALA A 309 -53.51 13.95 32.56
N ASP A 310 -53.22 13.88 33.87
CA ASP A 310 -52.85 12.74 34.74
C ASP A 310 -53.86 11.57 34.80
N GLN A 311 -53.39 10.36 35.14
CA GLN A 311 -53.65 9.69 36.44
C GLN A 311 -53.25 8.19 36.48
N SER A 312 -52.40 7.86 37.47
CA SER A 312 -52.26 6.67 38.33
C SER A 312 -52.82 5.29 37.95
N HIS A 313 -52.04 4.22 38.24
CA HIS A 313 -52.33 3.24 39.32
C HIS A 313 -51.27 2.10 39.46
N THR A 314 -50.56 2.12 40.60
CA THR A 314 -50.31 1.04 41.59
C THR A 314 -49.58 -0.29 41.27
N PHE A 315 -48.41 -0.45 41.93
CA PHE A 315 -47.77 -1.60 42.60
C PHE A 315 -48.31 -3.04 42.44
N VAL A 316 -47.41 -4.03 42.28
CA VAL A 316 -47.06 -5.10 43.28
C VAL A 316 -45.86 -5.95 42.78
N SER A 317 -44.96 -6.32 43.70
CA SER A 317 -43.99 -7.44 43.67
C SER A 317 -43.95 -8.03 45.10
N PRO A 318 -43.20 -9.10 45.42
CA PRO A 318 -42.87 -10.35 44.73
C PRO A 318 -43.25 -11.58 45.61
N SER A 319 -43.00 -12.83 45.17
CA SER A 319 -42.48 -13.92 46.06
C SER A 319 -42.27 -15.26 45.33
N SER A 320 -41.17 -15.87 45.71
CA SER A 320 -40.54 -17.17 45.40
C SER A 320 -41.22 -18.39 46.03
N ILE A 321 -41.13 -19.57 45.37
CA ILE A 321 -41.03 -20.89 46.03
C ILE A 321 -40.14 -21.83 45.20
N SER A 322 -39.17 -22.44 45.87
CA SER A 322 -38.23 -23.47 45.43
C SER A 322 -38.80 -24.88 45.59
N THR A 323 -38.33 -25.86 44.81
CA THR A 323 -38.22 -27.26 45.25
C THR A 323 -37.04 -27.98 44.56
N THR A 324 -36.28 -28.68 45.39
CA THR A 324 -35.06 -29.48 45.20
C THR A 324 -35.36 -30.82 44.49
N THR A 325 -34.44 -31.45 43.72
CA THR A 325 -33.47 -32.44 44.22
C THR A 325 -32.40 -32.84 43.17
N SER A 326 -31.24 -33.21 43.71
CA SER A 326 -29.93 -33.65 43.16
C SER A 326 -29.94 -34.81 42.14
N THR A 327 -28.94 -34.98 41.26
CA THR A 327 -27.67 -35.73 41.54
C THR A 327 -26.58 -35.50 40.46
N SER A 328 -25.43 -34.97 40.93
CA SER A 328 -24.00 -35.23 40.61
C SER A 328 -23.47 -35.50 39.19
N SER A 329 -22.52 -34.65 38.73
CA SER A 329 -21.10 -35.05 38.55
C SER A 329 -20.17 -33.87 38.16
N SER A 330 -19.21 -33.60 39.05
CA SER A 330 -17.84 -33.05 38.88
C SER A 330 -17.41 -32.30 37.60
N THR A 331 -17.07 -31.00 37.74
CA THR A 331 -15.89 -30.42 37.08
C THR A 331 -15.42 -29.10 37.73
N SER A 332 -14.11 -29.07 37.98
CA SER A 332 -13.18 -27.94 38.16
C SER A 332 -13.71 -26.50 38.12
N SER A 333 -13.51 -25.79 39.23
CA SER A 333 -13.66 -24.35 39.39
C SER A 333 -12.55 -23.56 38.67
N HIS A 334 -12.88 -22.94 37.53
CA HIS A 334 -12.20 -21.74 37.03
C HIS A 334 -12.97 -20.51 37.51
N PRO A 335 -12.32 -19.46 38.05
CA PRO A 335 -13.01 -18.23 38.40
C PRO A 335 -13.42 -17.49 37.12
N LEU A 336 -14.73 -17.25 36.98
CA LEU A 336 -15.33 -16.34 36.00
C LEU A 336 -14.83 -14.92 36.27
N GLN A 337 -13.77 -14.51 35.56
CA GLN A 337 -13.48 -13.09 35.37
C GLN A 337 -14.45 -12.55 34.32
N GLN A 338 -15.52 -11.95 34.84
CA GLN A 338 -16.11 -10.69 34.42
C GLN A 338 -15.52 -10.17 33.08
N TRP A 339 -16.22 -10.46 31.98
CA TRP A 339 -16.03 -9.78 30.70
C TRP A 339 -16.30 -8.29 30.95
N GLY A 340 -15.24 -7.53 31.21
CA GLY A 340 -15.26 -6.11 31.00
C GLY A 340 -15.53 -5.90 29.52
N SER A 341 -16.67 -5.27 29.23
CA SER A 341 -17.01 -4.77 27.91
C SER A 341 -15.88 -3.88 27.42
N ILE A 342 -14.95 -4.45 26.65
CA ILE A 342 -14.06 -3.68 25.80
C ILE A 342 -14.97 -3.18 24.70
N SER A 343 -15.28 -1.89 24.74
CA SER A 343 -15.88 -1.18 23.61
C SER A 343 -15.04 -1.48 22.37
N ALA A 344 -15.51 -2.40 21.54
CA ALA A 344 -15.16 -2.40 20.13
C ALA A 344 -15.80 -1.14 19.57
N GLU A 345 -15.04 -0.05 19.57
CA GLU A 345 -15.45 1.14 18.85
C GLU A 345 -15.47 0.75 17.36
N PRO A 346 -16.64 0.74 16.69
CA PRO A 346 -16.66 0.56 15.26
C PRO A 346 -15.94 1.77 14.67
N LEU A 347 -14.96 1.53 13.79
CA LEU A 347 -14.32 2.56 12.98
C LEU A 347 -15.41 3.28 12.17
N THR A 348 -15.95 4.33 12.77
CA THR A 348 -16.97 5.17 12.20
C THR A 348 -16.24 5.98 11.13
N ILE A 349 -16.48 5.65 9.86
CA ILE A 349 -15.96 6.42 8.71
C ILE A 349 -16.59 7.82 8.78
N THR A 350 -15.92 8.69 9.51
CA THR A 350 -16.13 10.12 9.49
C THR A 350 -15.17 10.65 8.42
N GLN A 351 -15.62 11.52 7.51
CA GLN A 351 -14.74 12.14 6.52
C GLN A 351 -13.47 12.68 7.18
N VAL A 352 -12.33 12.00 6.97
CA VAL A 352 -11.01 12.45 7.46
C VAL A 352 -10.53 13.58 6.55
N GLY A 353 -11.08 14.76 6.78
CA GLY A 353 -10.63 16.01 6.18
C GLY A 353 -9.85 16.82 7.23
N GLY A 354 -8.62 16.40 7.54
CA GLY A 354 -7.71 17.22 8.35
C GLY A 354 -6.58 16.45 9.03
N ASN A 355 -5.40 17.05 9.05
CA ASN A 355 -4.16 16.62 9.70
C ASN A 355 -3.44 15.40 9.09
N TYR A 356 -3.11 15.47 7.79
CA TYR A 356 -2.35 14.42 7.09
C TYR A 356 -0.91 14.26 7.60
N ALA A 357 -0.35 15.25 8.30
CA ALA A 357 1.03 15.19 8.76
C ALA A 357 1.20 14.40 10.08
N ALA A 358 0.21 14.44 10.98
CA ALA A 358 0.35 13.85 12.31
C ALA A 358 0.58 12.33 12.32
N PRO A 359 -0.15 11.50 11.56
CA PRO A 359 0.08 10.04 11.58
C PRO A 359 1.47 9.68 11.08
N GLY A 360 1.96 10.37 10.04
CA GLY A 360 3.33 10.20 9.54
C GLY A 360 4.39 10.58 10.58
N LEU A 361 4.21 11.69 11.30
CA LEU A 361 5.11 12.09 12.38
C LEU A 361 5.10 11.10 13.56
N ALA A 362 3.92 10.59 13.92
CA ALA A 362 3.77 9.56 14.94
C ALA A 362 4.47 8.26 14.53
N MET A 363 4.32 7.85 13.27
CA MET A 363 5.01 6.69 12.69
C MET A 363 6.53 6.85 12.75
N VAL A 364 7.09 7.99 12.35
CA VAL A 364 8.54 8.25 12.46
C VAL A 364 9.00 8.20 13.92
N SER A 365 8.19 8.74 14.84
CA SER A 365 8.45 8.70 16.29
C SER A 365 8.56 7.27 16.80
N GLU A 366 7.60 6.42 16.42
CA GLU A 366 7.54 5.01 16.78
C GLU A 366 8.71 4.26 16.13
N VAL A 367 8.87 4.31 14.80
CA VAL A 367 9.93 3.59 14.07
C VAL A 367 11.32 3.83 14.65
N PHE A 368 11.65 5.08 14.98
CA PHE A 368 12.96 5.41 15.52
C PHE A 368 13.04 5.45 17.05
N SER A 369 11.98 5.12 17.80
CA SER A 369 11.97 5.23 19.27
C SER A 369 12.44 6.61 19.75
N THR A 370 11.94 7.67 19.12
CA THR A 370 12.40 9.03 19.45
C THR A 370 11.98 9.44 20.85
N ARG A 371 10.87 8.89 21.35
CA ARG A 371 10.32 9.16 22.69
C ARG A 371 11.24 8.70 23.83
N ASP A 372 12.01 7.64 23.62
CA ASP A 372 12.92 7.08 24.62
C ASP A 372 14.15 7.97 24.85
N ARG A 373 14.42 8.90 23.93
CA ARG A 373 15.63 9.73 23.90
C ARG A 373 15.25 11.18 24.07
N PHE A 374 15.70 11.81 25.16
CA PHE A 374 15.32 13.19 25.50
C PHE A 374 15.47 14.20 24.34
N SER A 375 16.63 14.24 23.68
CA SER A 375 16.87 15.17 22.56
C SER A 375 15.97 14.89 21.35
N SER A 376 15.81 13.63 20.96
CA SER A 376 14.95 13.23 19.85
C SER A 376 13.47 13.47 20.17
N ASN A 377 13.05 13.27 21.42
CA ASN A 377 11.70 13.53 21.89
C ASN A 377 11.39 15.03 21.84
N ILE A 378 12.28 15.89 22.35
CA ILE A 378 12.10 17.36 22.25
C ILE A 378 12.03 17.78 20.78
N PHE A 379 12.91 17.27 19.92
CA PHE A 379 12.87 17.57 18.50
C PHE A 379 11.55 17.13 17.85
N HIS A 380 11.07 15.92 18.18
CA HIS A 380 9.79 15.40 17.69
C HIS A 380 8.60 16.27 18.16
N ILE A 381 8.59 16.70 19.44
CA ILE A 381 7.55 17.59 19.98
C ILE A 381 7.60 18.94 19.26
N MET A 382 8.78 19.53 19.06
CA MET A 382 8.93 20.79 18.30
C MET A 382 8.43 20.64 16.87
N LEU A 383 8.78 19.55 16.19
CA LEU A 383 8.33 19.27 14.82
C LEU A 383 6.81 19.08 14.75
N THR A 384 6.23 18.42 15.76
CA THR A 384 4.77 18.23 15.86
C THR A 384 4.05 19.54 16.10
N MET A 385 4.55 20.39 17.00
CA MET A 385 3.98 21.72 17.25
C MET A 385 4.08 22.62 16.01
N LEU A 386 5.22 22.58 15.31
CA LEU A 386 5.37 23.26 14.04
C LEU A 386 4.35 22.74 13.02
N SER A 387 4.25 21.42 12.84
CA SER A 387 3.26 20.81 11.95
C SER A 387 1.83 21.26 12.28
N ILE A 388 1.46 21.30 13.57
CA ILE A 388 0.14 21.77 14.02
C ILE A 388 -0.08 23.23 13.59
N SER A 389 0.91 24.11 13.76
CA SER A 389 0.82 25.52 13.37
C SER A 389 0.63 25.76 11.87
N ILE A 390 1.07 24.82 11.02
CA ILE A 390 0.97 24.90 9.54
C ILE A 390 0.03 23.83 8.97
N THR A 391 -0.85 23.24 9.78
CA THR A 391 -1.73 22.12 9.38
C THR A 391 -2.54 22.45 8.14
N SER A 392 -3.19 23.61 8.09
CA SER A 392 -4.02 24.03 6.95
C SER A 392 -3.25 24.15 5.63
N PHE A 393 -1.93 24.37 5.70
CA PHE A 393 -1.05 24.38 4.53
C PHE A 393 -0.64 22.95 4.16
N LEU A 394 -0.21 22.14 5.13
CA LEU A 394 0.18 20.75 4.91
C LEU A 394 -0.98 19.91 4.38
N ASP A 395 -2.20 20.17 4.82
CA ASP A 395 -3.41 19.47 4.36
C ASP A 395 -3.74 19.73 2.90
N LYS A 396 -3.19 20.80 2.31
CA LYS A 396 -3.29 21.09 0.87
C LYS A 396 -2.06 20.64 0.12
N LEU A 397 -0.87 20.83 0.70
CA LEU A 397 0.40 20.51 0.07
C LEU A 397 0.59 19.00 -0.07
N LEU A 398 0.35 18.21 0.98
CA LEU A 398 0.63 16.77 0.99
C LEU A 398 -0.21 16.02 -0.06
N PRO A 399 -1.54 16.20 -0.14
CA PRO A 399 -2.34 15.59 -1.21
C PRO A 399 -1.90 16.05 -2.60
N TYR A 400 -1.59 17.33 -2.78
CA TYR A 400 -1.15 17.87 -4.07
C TYR A 400 0.16 17.22 -4.53
N LEU A 401 1.17 17.14 -3.65
CA LEU A 401 2.44 16.49 -3.95
C LEU A 401 2.23 15.01 -4.27
N LEU A 402 1.43 14.31 -3.46
CA LEU A 402 1.13 12.90 -3.67
C LEU A 402 0.51 12.64 -5.05
N LEU A 403 -0.55 13.38 -5.39
CA LEU A 403 -1.24 13.20 -6.67
C LEU A 403 -0.36 13.60 -7.86
N ASN A 404 0.52 14.60 -7.70
CA ASN A 404 1.50 14.95 -8.73
C ASN A 404 2.59 13.87 -8.89
N THR A 405 2.96 13.17 -7.81
CA THR A 405 3.89 12.03 -7.89
C THR A 405 3.25 10.76 -8.46
N LEU A 406 1.96 10.52 -8.21
CA LEU A 406 1.17 9.43 -8.78
C LEU A 406 0.75 9.71 -10.24
N CYS A 407 1.64 10.32 -11.02
CA CYS A 407 1.39 10.64 -12.41
C CYS A 407 1.35 9.38 -13.28
N PRO A 408 0.78 9.43 -14.51
CA PRO A 408 0.71 8.27 -15.39
C PRO A 408 2.08 7.63 -15.70
N ALA A 409 3.16 8.41 -15.70
CA ALA A 409 4.52 7.91 -15.88
C ALA A 409 4.98 7.02 -14.70
N PHE A 410 4.59 7.37 -13.46
CA PHE A 410 4.85 6.52 -12.30
C PHE A 410 4.14 5.17 -12.44
N ILE A 411 2.86 5.18 -12.81
CA ILE A 411 2.06 3.96 -13.02
C ILE A 411 2.68 3.08 -14.10
N LEU A 412 3.12 3.68 -15.21
CA LEU A 412 3.82 2.98 -16.29
C LEU A 412 5.14 2.35 -15.83
N ASN A 413 5.95 3.09 -15.07
CA ASN A 413 7.22 2.59 -14.55
C ASN A 413 7.02 1.44 -13.56
N ILE A 414 6.03 1.55 -12.67
CA ILE A 414 5.66 0.47 -11.76
C ILE A 414 5.15 -0.74 -12.53
N THR A 415 4.31 -0.56 -13.56
CA THR A 415 3.81 -1.67 -14.39
C THR A 415 4.96 -2.39 -15.09
N ARG A 416 5.92 -1.65 -15.66
CA ARG A 416 7.13 -2.21 -16.28
C ARG A 416 8.01 -2.94 -15.26
N LEU A 417 8.20 -2.37 -14.07
CA LEU A 417 8.96 -3.00 -13.00
C LEU A 417 8.31 -4.30 -12.52
N SER A 418 6.99 -4.29 -12.31
CA SER A 418 6.20 -5.46 -11.95
C SER A 418 6.32 -6.55 -13.01
N LYS A 419 6.17 -6.21 -14.29
CA LYS A 419 6.35 -7.16 -15.39
C LYS A 419 7.75 -7.79 -15.38
N ARG A 420 8.81 -6.99 -15.21
CA ARG A 420 10.20 -7.48 -15.17
C ARG A 420 10.49 -8.33 -13.93
N THR A 421 9.84 -8.04 -12.81
CA THR A 421 10.06 -8.73 -11.53
C THR A 421 9.27 -10.04 -11.43
N LEU A 422 8.05 -10.06 -11.96
CA LEU A 422 7.18 -11.24 -11.94
C LEU A 422 7.46 -12.16 -13.13
N PHE A 423 7.80 -11.61 -14.30
CA PHE A 423 8.04 -12.35 -15.54
C PHE A 423 9.38 -12.01 -16.21
N PRO A 424 10.54 -12.18 -15.54
CA PRO A 424 11.84 -11.74 -16.04
C PRO A 424 12.22 -12.34 -17.41
N ASN A 425 11.83 -13.61 -17.66
CA ASN A 425 12.04 -14.31 -18.92
C ASN A 425 10.72 -14.61 -19.66
N GLY A 426 9.66 -13.88 -19.32
CA GLY A 426 8.30 -14.11 -19.81
C GLY A 426 7.56 -15.31 -19.19
N TYR A 427 8.18 -16.03 -18.26
CA TYR A 427 7.49 -17.01 -17.41
C TYR A 427 7.53 -16.51 -15.97
N PRO A 428 6.62 -16.98 -15.08
CA PRO A 428 6.71 -16.67 -13.67
C PRO A 428 8.14 -16.92 -13.21
N GLY A 429 8.76 -15.90 -12.65
CA GLY A 429 10.14 -16.00 -12.20
C GLY A 429 10.24 -17.14 -11.19
N PRO A 430 11.29 -17.97 -11.23
CA PRO A 430 11.55 -18.91 -10.14
C PRO A 430 11.58 -18.12 -8.82
N GLN A 431 11.25 -18.77 -7.70
CA GLN A 431 11.39 -18.12 -6.40
C GLN A 431 12.80 -17.51 -6.32
N PRO A 432 12.94 -16.22 -5.94
CA PRO A 432 14.22 -15.56 -5.95
C PRO A 432 15.22 -16.44 -5.23
N GLN A 433 16.39 -16.68 -5.83
CA GLN A 433 17.47 -17.35 -5.12
C GLN A 433 17.72 -16.50 -3.87
N GLU A 434 17.41 -17.07 -2.70
CA GLU A 434 17.55 -16.31 -1.47
C GLU A 434 19.00 -15.83 -1.40
N PRO A 435 19.22 -14.52 -1.16
CA PRO A 435 20.58 -14.03 -1.00
C PRO A 435 21.27 -14.84 0.08
N THR A 436 22.56 -15.10 -0.12
CA THR A 436 23.35 -15.83 0.86
C THR A 436 23.29 -15.14 2.22
N LEU A 437 23.57 -15.86 3.31
CA LEU A 437 23.58 -15.24 4.64
C LEU A 437 24.54 -14.04 4.72
N GLU A 438 25.64 -14.11 3.98
CA GLU A 438 26.61 -13.02 3.84
C GLU A 438 26.01 -11.82 3.10
N GLU A 439 25.35 -12.04 1.95
CA GLU A 439 24.67 -10.97 1.21
C GLU A 439 23.53 -10.33 2.02
N LYS A 440 22.76 -11.14 2.75
CA LYS A 440 21.71 -10.65 3.67
C LYS A 440 22.33 -9.76 4.76
N ALA A 441 23.44 -10.18 5.34
CA ALA A 441 24.17 -9.40 6.33
C ALA A 441 24.74 -8.11 5.74
N GLU A 442 25.22 -8.14 4.49
CA GLU A 442 25.71 -6.96 3.77
C GLU A 442 24.60 -5.95 3.49
N ILE A 443 23.44 -6.39 3.01
CA ILE A 443 22.26 -5.53 2.81
C ILE A 443 21.90 -4.82 4.11
N ARG A 444 21.82 -5.58 5.21
CA ARG A 444 21.52 -5.01 6.53
C ARG A 444 22.61 -4.03 6.99
N ALA A 445 23.89 -4.38 6.81
CA ALA A 445 25.01 -3.54 7.19
C ALA A 445 25.00 -2.21 6.43
N ARG A 446 24.71 -2.22 5.12
CA ARG A 446 24.56 -1.01 4.31
C ARG A 446 23.42 -0.12 4.80
N LEU A 447 22.29 -0.70 5.19
CA LEU A 447 21.14 0.06 5.70
C LEU A 447 21.46 0.71 7.06
N VAL A 448 22.13 -0.03 7.95
CA VAL A 448 22.56 0.47 9.26
C VAL A 448 23.69 1.51 9.17
N ALA A 449 24.52 1.43 8.12
CA ALA A 449 25.58 2.38 7.83
C ALA A 449 25.10 3.62 7.04
N TRP A 450 23.85 3.63 6.56
CA TRP A 450 23.34 4.73 5.74
C TRP A 450 23.33 6.06 6.50
N ARG A 451 23.76 7.14 5.84
CA ARG A 451 23.85 8.49 6.44
C ARG A 451 23.17 9.61 5.65
N GLY A 452 22.56 9.29 4.51
CA GLY A 452 21.84 10.23 3.65
C GLY A 452 22.70 11.37 3.10
N GLU A 453 22.17 12.06 2.10
CA GLU A 453 22.76 13.26 1.52
C GLU A 453 21.76 14.42 1.54
N GLY A 454 22.26 15.65 1.39
CA GLY A 454 21.42 16.85 1.27
C GLY A 454 20.88 17.39 2.59
N VAL A 455 19.83 18.21 2.51
CA VAL A 455 19.33 19.04 3.64
C VAL A 455 18.81 18.19 4.81
N LEU A 456 18.28 16.99 4.55
CA LEU A 456 17.79 16.10 5.59
C LEU A 456 18.92 15.55 6.49
N SER A 457 20.15 15.47 5.97
CA SER A 457 21.31 14.98 6.73
C SER A 457 21.62 15.82 7.97
N TYR A 458 21.29 17.12 7.96
CA TYR A 458 21.46 18.00 9.12
C TYR A 458 20.53 17.64 10.29
N PHE A 459 19.36 17.06 9.99
CA PHE A 459 18.37 16.67 10.99
C PHE A 459 18.50 15.20 11.40
N LEU A 460 19.17 14.36 10.61
CA LEU A 460 19.37 12.94 10.93
C LEU A 460 20.01 12.71 12.31
N PRO A 461 21.02 13.47 12.78
CA PRO A 461 21.54 13.29 14.14
C PRO A 461 20.51 13.54 15.25
N LEU A 462 19.53 14.43 15.02
CA LEU A 462 18.47 14.70 16.00
C LEU A 462 17.46 13.54 16.05
N ILE A 463 17.18 12.90 14.92
CA ILE A 463 16.25 11.76 14.82
C ILE A 463 16.94 10.45 15.24
N LEU A 464 18.14 10.19 14.73
CA LEU A 464 18.91 8.96 14.94
C LEU A 464 19.73 8.96 16.23
N GLY A 465 19.97 10.13 16.83
CA GLY A 465 20.67 10.28 18.11
C GLY A 465 22.17 10.00 18.00
N PRO A 466 22.87 9.83 19.15
CA PRO A 466 24.33 9.73 19.20
C PRO A 466 24.88 8.42 18.62
N ARG A 467 24.04 7.39 18.51
CA ARG A 467 24.40 6.05 18.00
C ARG A 467 23.50 5.68 16.81
N PRO A 468 23.66 6.36 15.66
CA PRO A 468 22.73 6.24 14.54
C PRO A 468 22.59 4.83 13.98
N SER A 469 23.68 4.05 13.97
CA SER A 469 23.64 2.64 13.53
C SER A 469 22.81 1.75 14.44
N GLU A 470 22.86 1.93 15.77
CA GLU A 470 22.00 1.14 16.66
C GLU A 470 20.53 1.53 16.50
N THR A 471 20.23 2.82 16.36
CA THR A 471 18.86 3.30 16.12
C THR A 471 18.32 2.77 14.79
N LEU A 472 19.12 2.77 13.72
CA LEU A 472 18.73 2.18 12.43
C LEU A 472 18.56 0.67 12.53
N GLY A 473 19.43 -0.02 13.28
CA GLY A 473 19.29 -1.46 13.56
C GLY A 473 17.96 -1.78 14.24
N ALA A 474 17.62 -1.05 15.30
CA ALA A 474 16.36 -1.19 16.03
C ALA A 474 15.13 -0.83 15.17
N ALA A 475 15.27 0.11 14.23
CA ALA A 475 14.21 0.43 13.27
C ALA A 475 14.00 -0.69 12.22
N VAL A 476 15.04 -1.43 11.86
CA VAL A 476 14.95 -2.55 10.88
C VAL A 476 14.49 -3.86 11.54
N ASP A 477 14.67 -4.02 12.84
CA ASP A 477 14.32 -5.26 13.56
C ASP A 477 12.87 -5.72 13.33
N PRO A 478 11.83 -4.86 13.44
CA PRO A 478 10.44 -5.27 13.18
C PRO A 478 10.16 -5.76 11.75
N LEU A 479 11.05 -5.45 10.80
CA LEU A 479 10.97 -5.86 9.40
C LEU A 479 11.85 -7.09 9.08
N SER A 480 12.50 -7.65 10.09
CA SER A 480 13.47 -8.74 9.95
C SER A 480 12.84 -10.14 9.98
N SER A 481 11.53 -10.25 10.22
CA SER A 481 10.78 -11.51 10.26
C SER A 481 9.77 -11.59 9.13
N ALA A 482 9.88 -12.62 8.27
CA ALA A 482 8.95 -12.83 7.16
C ALA A 482 7.49 -13.05 7.62
N GLN A 483 7.30 -13.75 8.74
CA GLN A 483 5.98 -13.99 9.32
C GLN A 483 5.36 -12.68 9.84
N CYS A 484 6.13 -11.83 10.52
CA CYS A 484 5.64 -10.52 10.96
C CYS A 484 5.32 -9.62 9.74
N ASN A 485 6.19 -9.61 8.72
CA ASN A 485 5.95 -8.86 7.48
C ASN A 485 4.70 -9.35 6.72
N THR A 486 4.34 -10.63 6.86
CA THR A 486 3.11 -11.19 6.28
C THR A 486 1.87 -10.56 6.89
N HIS A 487 1.81 -10.45 8.23
CA HIS A 487 0.72 -9.73 8.92
C HIS A 487 0.62 -8.27 8.46
N LEU A 488 1.75 -7.55 8.42
CA LEU A 488 1.78 -6.16 7.94
C LEU A 488 1.20 -6.04 6.53
N LEU A 489 1.64 -6.91 5.63
CA LEU A 489 1.22 -6.85 4.24
C LEU A 489 -0.26 -7.21 4.04
N VAL A 490 -0.76 -8.21 4.77
CA VAL A 490 -2.18 -8.58 4.74
C VAL A 490 -3.05 -7.42 5.24
N LEU A 491 -2.67 -6.78 6.35
CA LEU A 491 -3.41 -5.61 6.87
C LEU A 491 -3.40 -4.43 5.89
N LEU A 492 -2.26 -4.17 5.25
CA LEU A 492 -2.17 -3.14 4.21
C LEU A 492 -3.04 -3.48 3.01
N LEU A 493 -3.01 -4.72 2.55
CA LEU A 493 -3.82 -5.18 1.42
C LEU A 493 -5.31 -5.08 1.74
N ASP A 494 -5.75 -5.56 2.90
CA ASP A 494 -7.13 -5.46 3.34
C ASP A 494 -7.59 -4.02 3.46
N ARG A 495 -6.73 -3.12 3.96
CA ARG A 495 -7.06 -1.70 4.02
C ARG A 495 -7.28 -1.10 2.63
N VAL A 496 -6.45 -1.45 1.65
CA VAL A 496 -6.62 -1.03 0.25
C VAL A 496 -7.89 -1.63 -0.33
N LEU A 497 -8.12 -2.93 -0.12
CA LEU A 497 -9.29 -3.64 -0.64
C LEU A 497 -10.59 -3.09 -0.06
N MET A 498 -10.67 -2.82 1.24
CA MET A 498 -11.82 -2.16 1.87
C MET A 498 -12.03 -0.73 1.37
N GLY A 499 -10.95 -0.02 0.99
CA GLY A 499 -11.05 1.29 0.37
C GLY A 499 -11.63 1.24 -1.05
N LEU A 500 -11.21 0.26 -1.84
CA LEU A 500 -11.68 0.05 -3.21
C LEU A 500 -13.09 -0.56 -3.23
N PHE A 501 -13.37 -1.48 -2.31
CA PHE A 501 -14.58 -2.27 -2.19
C PHE A 501 -15.13 -2.19 -0.76
N PRO A 502 -15.75 -1.07 -0.37
CA PRO A 502 -16.35 -0.93 0.95
C PRO A 502 -17.41 -2.00 1.23
N GLU A 503 -18.01 -2.58 0.19
CA GLU A 503 -19.03 -3.61 0.30
C GLU A 503 -18.48 -4.94 0.87
N LEU A 504 -17.15 -5.16 0.81
CA LEU A 504 -16.52 -6.32 1.47
C LEU A 504 -16.70 -6.27 3.00
N ALA A 505 -16.73 -5.08 3.60
CA ALA A 505 -16.92 -4.93 5.04
C ALA A 505 -18.31 -5.42 5.49
N ASP A 506 -19.34 -5.19 4.65
CA ASP A 506 -20.70 -5.64 4.91
C ASP A 506 -20.89 -7.13 4.56
N GLY A 507 -20.22 -7.60 3.51
CA GLY A 507 -20.33 -8.98 3.00
C GLY A 507 -19.65 -10.03 3.89
N LEU A 508 -18.51 -9.71 4.50
CA LEU A 508 -17.80 -10.62 5.43
C LEU A 508 -18.50 -10.72 6.81
N GLY A 509 -19.39 -9.79 7.14
CA GLY A 509 -20.13 -9.75 8.41
C GLY A 509 -21.53 -10.38 8.37
N ASN A 510 -22.09 -10.67 7.19
CA ASN A 510 -23.47 -11.15 7.07
C ASN A 510 -23.56 -12.48 6.28
N PRO A 511 -23.65 -13.63 6.96
CA PRO A 511 -23.68 -14.96 6.33
C PRO A 511 -25.00 -15.28 5.60
N SER A 512 -25.89 -14.31 5.38
CA SER A 512 -27.19 -14.53 4.76
C SER A 512 -27.23 -14.34 3.24
N ASN A 513 -26.09 -14.08 2.58
CA ASN A 513 -26.01 -13.83 1.13
C ASN A 513 -25.06 -14.77 0.36
N SER A 514 -24.62 -15.86 1.01
CA SER A 514 -23.93 -17.00 0.37
C SER A 514 -24.91 -18.00 -0.20
#